data_AF-I4I6W3-F1
#
_entry.id   AF-I4I6W3-F1
#
_cell.length_a   1.000
_cell.length_b   1.000
_cell.length_c   1.000
_cell.angle_alpha   90.00
_cell.angle_beta   90.00
_cell.angle_gamma   90.00
#
_symmetry.space_group_name_H-M   'P 1'
#
loop_
_entity.id
_entity.type
_entity.pdbx_description
1 polymer ?
#
loop_
_entity_poly.entity_id
_entity_poly.type
_entity_poly.pdbx_seq_one_letter_code
_entity_poly.pdbx_strand_id
1 'polypeptide(L)'
;MGDGHPGIGKIVKNWDCPGEKREILDWFHLVENLHKVGGSVKRLKKAESLLWQGKIEETIALISPLKNERAENFCRYLEIHRHRIVNYNYYQQEEICSIASGAVESTVKQIDRRLKISGAQWNEENIPQVLKHRCAYLNNSL
;
A
#
# COMPACT_ATOMS: atom_id res chain seq x y z
N MET A 1 0.42 2.44 -9.05
CA MET A 1 0.45 2.41 -7.58
C MET A 1 0.65 0.97 -7.12
N GLY A 2 1.36 0.74 -6.01
CA GLY A 2 1.49 -0.59 -5.41
C GLY A 2 2.00 -0.52 -3.97
N ASP A 3 1.92 -1.65 -3.26
CA ASP A 3 2.30 -1.83 -1.86
C ASP A 3 3.81 -1.70 -1.56
N GLY A 4 4.64 -1.67 -2.61
CA GLY A 4 6.09 -1.60 -2.52
C GLY A 4 6.80 -2.96 -2.60
N HIS A 5 6.08 -4.07 -2.80
CA HIS A 5 6.68 -5.40 -2.83
C HIS A 5 7.74 -5.55 -3.94
N PRO A 6 9.00 -5.94 -3.61
CA PRO A 6 10.09 -5.99 -4.58
C PRO A 6 9.85 -6.92 -5.78
N GLY A 7 9.13 -8.04 -5.56
CA GLY A 7 8.81 -9.00 -6.62
C GLY A 7 7.91 -8.42 -7.71
N ILE A 8 6.94 -7.58 -7.33
CA ILE A 8 6.02 -6.95 -8.30
C ILE A 8 6.78 -5.92 -9.14
N GLY A 9 7.64 -5.11 -8.49
CA GLY A 9 8.47 -4.14 -9.20
C GLY A 9 9.35 -4.77 -10.30
N LYS A 10 9.88 -5.98 -10.06
CA LYS A 10 10.67 -6.71 -11.08
C LYS A 10 9.83 -7.09 -12.31
N ILE A 11 8.60 -7.56 -12.10
CA ILE A 11 7.69 -7.92 -13.19
C ILE A 11 7.29 -6.66 -13.97
N VAL A 12 6.89 -5.61 -13.24
CA VAL A 12 6.43 -4.35 -13.82
C VAL A 12 7.52 -3.68 -14.66
N LYS A 13 8.79 -3.77 -14.28
CA LYS A 13 9.92 -3.23 -15.07
C LYS A 13 10.01 -3.82 -16.49
N ASN A 14 9.53 -5.03 -16.69
CA ASN A 14 9.60 -5.72 -17.99
C ASN A 14 8.37 -5.45 -18.87
N TRP A 15 7.40 -4.65 -18.40
CA TRP A 15 6.25 -4.27 -19.21
C TRP A 15 6.60 -3.16 -20.18
N ASP A 16 6.35 -3.42 -21.45
CA ASP A 16 6.34 -2.39 -22.49
C ASP A 16 5.03 -1.61 -22.37
N CYS A 17 5.12 -0.39 -21.85
CA CYS A 17 3.97 0.47 -21.63
C CYS A 17 4.28 1.82 -22.28
N PRO A 18 3.51 2.25 -23.30
CA PRO A 18 3.80 3.49 -23.99
C PRO A 18 3.59 4.69 -23.07
N GLY A 19 4.55 5.63 -23.06
CA GLY A 19 4.50 6.87 -22.28
C GLY A 19 5.40 6.89 -21.04
N GLU A 20 5.32 8.00 -20.29
CA GLU A 20 6.07 8.13 -19.03
C GLU A 20 5.45 7.29 -17.92
N LYS A 21 6.29 6.49 -17.27
CA LYS A 21 5.88 5.62 -16.16
C LYS A 21 6.29 6.21 -14.83
N ARG A 22 5.32 6.36 -13.94
CA ARG A 22 5.56 6.74 -12.54
C ARG A 22 5.11 5.64 -11.60
N GLU A 23 6.01 5.22 -10.73
CA GLU A 23 5.69 4.31 -9.62
C GLU A 23 5.37 5.14 -8.39
N ILE A 24 4.20 4.89 -7.79
CA ILE A 24 3.75 5.57 -6.57
C ILE A 24 3.53 4.50 -5.51
N LEU A 25 4.12 4.72 -4.34
CA LEU A 25 3.89 3.89 -3.17
C LEU A 25 2.48 4.13 -2.66
N ASP A 26 1.76 3.06 -2.37
CA ASP A 26 0.42 3.14 -1.81
C ASP A 26 0.42 3.82 -0.42
N TRP A 27 -0.45 4.83 -0.26
CA TRP A 27 -0.55 5.59 0.98
C TRP A 27 -0.99 4.74 2.18
N PHE A 28 -1.94 3.82 2.00
CA PHE A 28 -2.43 2.98 3.09
C PHE A 28 -1.31 2.08 3.64
N HIS A 29 -0.53 1.45 2.78
CA HIS A 29 0.62 0.65 3.20
C HIS A 29 1.75 1.47 3.83
N LEU A 30 1.98 2.70 3.34
CA LEU A 30 2.94 3.60 3.96
C LEU A 30 2.54 3.94 5.40
N VAL A 31 1.27 4.31 5.62
CA VAL A 31 0.75 4.63 6.96
C VAL A 31 0.70 3.40 7.85
N GLU A 32 0.34 2.23 7.33
CA GLU A 32 0.36 0.98 8.09
C GLU A 32 1.78 0.68 8.63
N ASN A 33 2.81 0.83 7.79
CA ASN A 33 4.19 0.65 8.20
C ASN A 33 4.64 1.71 9.22
N LEU A 34 4.19 2.96 9.08
CA LEU A 34 4.43 4.00 10.09
C LEU A 34 3.83 3.60 11.45
N HIS A 35 2.60 3.10 11.46
CA HIS A 35 1.91 2.73 12.70
C HIS A 35 2.57 1.53 13.41
N LYS A 36 3.25 0.64 12.67
CA LYS A 36 4.05 -0.45 13.27
C LYS A 36 5.19 0.07 14.17
N VAL A 37 5.71 1.28 13.92
CA VAL A 37 6.72 1.94 14.79
C VAL A 37 6.20 2.08 16.23
N GLY A 38 4.91 2.39 16.39
CA GLY A 38 4.26 2.56 17.68
C GLY A 38 4.77 3.75 18.52
N GLY A 39 4.45 3.74 19.81
CA GLY A 39 4.84 4.79 20.75
C GLY A 39 3.94 6.03 20.72
N SER A 40 4.52 7.22 20.61
CA SER A 40 3.80 8.48 20.76
C SER A 40 2.86 8.76 19.59
N VAL A 41 1.54 8.78 19.86
CA VAL A 41 0.50 9.14 18.88
C VAL A 41 0.74 10.53 18.28
N LYS A 42 1.19 11.51 19.09
CA LYS A 42 1.51 12.86 18.59
C LYS A 42 2.66 12.83 17.56
N ARG A 43 3.67 11.98 17.79
CA ARG A 43 4.79 11.81 16.85
C ARG A 43 4.33 11.14 15.56
N LEU A 44 3.53 10.08 15.66
CA LEU A 44 3.00 9.37 14.49
C LEU A 44 2.14 10.30 13.62
N LYS A 45 1.23 11.09 14.20
CA LYS A 45 0.44 12.08 13.45
C LYS A 45 1.30 13.14 12.76
N LYS A 46 2.38 13.58 13.42
CA LYS A 46 3.34 14.53 12.81
C LYS A 46 4.09 13.88 11.65
N ALA A 47 4.56 12.64 11.80
CA ALA A 47 5.21 11.89 10.73
C ALA A 47 4.26 11.66 9.55
N GLU A 48 3.01 11.29 9.80
CA GLU A 48 1.97 11.14 8.78
C GLU A 48 1.77 12.46 8.01
N SER A 49 1.65 13.59 8.71
CA SER A 49 1.50 14.90 8.07
C SER A 49 2.70 15.30 7.19
N LEU A 50 3.92 14.92 7.60
CA LEU A 50 5.13 15.15 6.81
C LEU A 50 5.14 14.26 5.55
N LEU A 51 4.87 12.96 5.71
CA LEU A 51 4.80 12.02 4.59
C LEU A 51 3.70 12.37 3.60
N TRP A 52 2.56 12.90 4.07
CA TRP A 52 1.48 13.39 3.22
C TRP A 52 1.93 14.48 2.25
N GLN A 53 2.95 15.27 2.64
CA GLN A 53 3.58 16.30 1.83
C GLN A 53 4.83 15.80 1.08
N GLY A 54 5.17 14.52 1.17
CA GLY A 54 6.38 13.94 0.57
C GLY A 54 7.69 14.24 1.32
N LYS A 55 7.62 14.72 2.58
CA LYS A 55 8.78 15.17 3.38
C LYS A 55 9.49 14.01 4.08
N ILE A 56 10.30 13.28 3.32
CA ILE A 56 10.97 12.04 3.77
C ILE A 56 12.05 12.36 4.80
N GLU A 57 12.92 13.34 4.54
CA GLU A 57 14.06 13.67 5.41
C GLU A 57 13.60 14.10 6.80
N GLU A 58 12.60 14.98 6.87
CA GLU A 58 12.03 15.45 8.13
C GLU A 58 11.34 14.32 8.88
N THR A 59 10.76 13.34 8.17
CA THR A 59 10.18 12.16 8.79
C THR A 59 11.26 11.24 9.37
N ILE A 60 12.35 11.01 8.64
CA ILE A 60 13.49 10.20 9.13
C ILE A 60 14.14 10.88 10.34
N ALA A 61 14.33 12.20 10.31
CA ALA A 61 14.87 12.95 11.45
C ALA A 61 13.95 12.88 12.69
N LEU A 62 12.62 12.77 12.49
CA LEU A 62 11.65 12.63 13.57
C LEU A 62 11.63 11.23 14.18
N ILE A 63 11.87 10.18 13.38
CA ILE A 63 11.71 8.78 13.78
C ILE A 63 13.04 8.13 14.21
N SER A 64 14.15 8.41 13.53
CA SER A 64 15.46 7.81 13.81
C SER A 64 15.96 7.92 15.27
N PRO A 65 15.62 8.96 16.07
CA PRO A 65 16.04 9.02 17.47
C PRO A 65 15.45 7.94 18.38
N LEU A 66 14.42 7.20 17.94
CA LEU A 66 13.77 6.16 18.74
C LEU A 66 14.64 4.92 18.96
N LYS A 67 15.65 4.69 18.10
CA LYS A 67 16.66 3.61 18.20
C LYS A 67 16.10 2.22 18.55
N ASN A 68 14.87 1.94 18.12
CA ASN A 68 14.29 0.61 18.22
C ASN A 68 14.19 0.00 16.83
N GLU A 69 14.20 -1.32 16.78
CA GLU A 69 14.22 -2.08 15.53
C GLU A 69 13.09 -1.66 14.57
N ARG A 70 11.89 -1.38 15.09
CA ARG A 70 10.73 -0.98 14.27
C ARG A 70 10.93 0.39 13.63
N ALA A 71 11.47 1.35 14.38
CA ALA A 71 11.82 2.68 13.87
C ALA A 71 12.94 2.60 12.82
N GLU A 72 13.97 1.80 13.05
CA GLU A 72 15.07 1.60 12.09
C GLU A 72 14.59 0.93 10.80
N ASN A 73 13.76 -0.10 10.93
CA ASN A 73 13.13 -0.79 9.80
C ASN A 73 12.24 0.17 8.99
N PHE A 74 11.49 1.06 9.67
CA PHE A 74 10.68 2.06 8.98
C PHE A 74 11.52 3.11 8.25
N CYS A 75 12.60 3.63 8.86
CA CYS A 75 13.51 4.54 8.17
C CYS A 75 14.14 3.88 6.93
N ARG A 76 14.56 2.61 7.03
CA ARG A 76 15.06 1.84 5.88
C ARG A 76 13.99 1.66 4.80
N TYR A 77 12.75 1.39 5.19
CA TYR A 77 11.61 1.28 4.27
C TYR A 77 11.37 2.59 3.51
N LEU A 78 11.43 3.74 4.19
CA LEU A 78 11.35 5.05 3.54
C LEU A 78 12.47 5.27 2.52
N GLU A 79 13.70 4.89 2.86
CA GLU A 79 14.84 5.02 1.92
C GLU A 79 14.67 4.15 0.67
N ILE A 80 14.28 2.89 0.84
CA ILE A 80 14.04 1.96 -0.28
C ILE A 80 12.95 2.50 -1.22
N HIS A 81 11.94 3.16 -0.68
CA HIS A 81 10.80 3.66 -1.43
C HIS A 81 10.81 5.17 -1.70
N ARG A 82 11.92 5.86 -1.43
CA ARG A 82 12.05 7.32 -1.55
C ARG A 82 11.56 7.86 -2.88
N HIS A 83 11.94 7.22 -3.98
CA HIS A 83 11.57 7.63 -5.34
C HIS A 83 10.09 7.40 -5.69
N ARG A 84 9.37 6.62 -4.87
CA ARG A 84 7.94 6.30 -5.06
C ARG A 84 7.03 7.11 -4.15
N ILE A 85 7.58 7.81 -3.16
CA ILE A 85 6.84 8.66 -2.25
C ILE A 85 6.73 10.05 -2.90
N VAL A 86 5.49 10.49 -3.11
CA VAL A 86 5.18 11.79 -3.74
C VAL A 86 4.54 12.73 -2.73
N ASN A 87 4.27 13.97 -3.15
CA ASN A 87 3.38 14.85 -2.40
C ASN A 87 1.94 14.38 -2.59
N TYR A 88 1.46 13.49 -1.71
CA TYR A 88 0.13 12.91 -1.78
C TYR A 88 -0.97 13.96 -1.67
N ASN A 89 -0.76 15.03 -0.90
CA ASN A 89 -1.69 16.16 -0.84
C ASN A 89 -1.94 16.75 -2.22
N TYR A 90 -0.86 17.07 -2.94
CA TYR A 90 -0.95 17.62 -4.29
C TYR A 90 -1.65 16.66 -5.26
N TYR A 91 -1.28 15.37 -5.21
CA TYR A 91 -1.88 14.36 -6.09
C TYR A 91 -3.37 14.15 -5.81
N GLN A 92 -3.80 14.28 -4.56
CA GLN A 92 -5.21 14.19 -4.21
C GLN A 92 -5.99 15.43 -4.65
N GLN A 93 -5.47 16.64 -4.39
CA GLN A 93 -6.17 17.89 -4.71
C GLN A 93 -6.32 18.09 -6.22
N GLU A 94 -5.30 17.71 -7.00
CA GLU A 94 -5.32 17.83 -8.46
C GLU A 94 -5.93 16.59 -9.15
N GLU A 95 -6.45 15.63 -8.38
CA GLU A 95 -7.07 14.38 -8.87
C GLU A 95 -6.21 13.62 -9.89
N ILE A 96 -4.87 13.71 -9.78
CA ILE A 96 -3.92 13.19 -10.77
C ILE A 96 -4.07 11.68 -10.94
N CYS A 97 -4.16 10.97 -9.80
CA CYS A 97 -4.44 9.55 -9.78
C CYS A 97 -4.94 9.13 -8.39
N SER A 98 -5.47 7.92 -8.30
CA SER A 98 -5.66 7.29 -6.99
C SER A 98 -4.30 7.18 -6.28
N ILE A 99 -4.30 7.41 -4.95
CA ILE A 99 -3.10 7.37 -4.09
C ILE A 99 -3.18 6.32 -2.97
N ALA A 100 -4.36 5.73 -2.75
CA ALA A 100 -4.60 4.74 -1.71
C ALA A 100 -5.43 3.56 -2.23
N SER A 101 -5.09 2.36 -1.78
CA SER A 101 -5.69 1.08 -2.16
C SER A 101 -6.98 0.77 -1.40
N GLY A 102 -7.52 1.68 -0.58
CA GLY A 102 -8.64 1.38 0.33
C GLY A 102 -9.86 0.72 -0.34
N ALA A 103 -10.23 1.13 -1.55
CA ALA A 103 -11.30 0.49 -2.32
C ALA A 103 -10.93 -0.94 -2.77
N VAL A 104 -9.69 -1.15 -3.18
CA VAL A 104 -9.14 -2.47 -3.55
C VAL A 104 -9.11 -3.38 -2.32
N GLU A 105 -8.55 -2.92 -1.20
CA GLU A 105 -8.50 -3.66 0.07
C GLU A 105 -9.88 -4.03 0.59
N SER A 106 -10.85 -3.12 0.48
CA SER A 106 -12.25 -3.39 0.83
C SER A 106 -12.85 -4.48 -0.06
N THR A 107 -12.56 -4.45 -1.36
CA THR A 107 -13.04 -5.45 -2.32
C THR A 107 -12.42 -6.82 -2.04
N VAL A 108 -11.11 -6.88 -1.78
CA VAL A 108 -10.41 -8.10 -1.38
C VAL A 108 -11.02 -8.68 -0.11
N LYS A 109 -11.32 -7.86 0.90
CA LYS A 109 -12.02 -8.31 2.12
C LYS A 109 -13.41 -8.90 1.83
N GLN A 110 -14.17 -8.33 0.89
CA GLN A 110 -15.47 -8.85 0.50
C GLN A 110 -15.38 -10.19 -0.25
N ILE A 111 -14.32 -10.39 -1.04
CA ILE A 111 -14.00 -11.66 -1.69
C ILE A 111 -13.63 -12.69 -0.61
N ASP A 112 -12.68 -12.35 0.26
CA ASP A 112 -12.18 -13.21 1.34
C ASP A 112 -13.26 -13.66 2.31
N ARG A 113 -14.27 -12.81 2.61
CA ARG A 113 -15.39 -13.16 3.49
C ARG A 113 -16.11 -14.45 3.08
N ARG A 114 -16.09 -14.81 1.80
CA ARG A 114 -16.70 -16.06 1.31
C ARG A 114 -15.69 -17.19 1.09
N LEU A 115 -14.43 -16.86 0.80
CA LEU A 115 -13.39 -17.84 0.46
C LEU A 115 -12.61 -18.34 1.68
N LYS A 116 -12.43 -17.51 2.70
CA LYS A 116 -11.67 -17.80 3.92
C LYS A 116 -12.60 -18.09 5.10
N ILE A 117 -13.49 -19.06 4.93
CA ILE A 117 -14.38 -19.53 6.01
C ILE A 117 -13.65 -20.58 6.85
N SER A 118 -13.82 -20.54 8.16
CA SER A 118 -13.21 -21.51 9.07
C SER A 118 -13.63 -22.94 8.70
N GLY A 119 -12.65 -23.84 8.58
CA GLY A 119 -12.86 -25.23 8.18
C GLY A 119 -13.07 -25.47 6.68
N ALA A 120 -13.15 -24.42 5.85
CA ALA A 120 -13.23 -24.58 4.41
C ALA A 120 -11.85 -24.85 3.79
N GLN A 121 -11.80 -25.81 2.88
CA GLN A 121 -10.65 -26.08 2.01
C GLN A 121 -11.13 -26.10 0.57
N TRP A 122 -10.27 -25.68 -0.35
CA TRP A 122 -10.58 -25.61 -1.76
C TRP A 122 -9.56 -26.42 -2.54
N ASN A 123 -10.03 -27.15 -3.55
CA ASN A 123 -9.14 -27.70 -4.57
C ASN A 123 -8.59 -26.53 -5.40
N GLU A 124 -7.27 -26.52 -5.63
CA GLU A 124 -6.58 -25.44 -6.34
C GLU A 124 -7.19 -25.18 -7.73
N GLU A 125 -7.56 -26.25 -8.44
CA GLU A 125 -8.20 -26.20 -9.76
C GLU A 125 -9.52 -25.42 -9.78
N ASN A 126 -10.24 -25.39 -8.65
CA ASN A 126 -11.53 -24.72 -8.54
C ASN A 126 -11.41 -23.24 -8.13
N ILE A 127 -10.25 -22.81 -7.62
CA ILE A 127 -10.03 -21.44 -7.14
C ILE A 127 -10.34 -20.39 -8.21
N PRO A 128 -9.88 -20.51 -9.47
CA PRO A 128 -10.16 -19.50 -10.49
C PRO A 128 -11.66 -19.32 -10.76
N GLN A 129 -12.42 -20.42 -10.78
CA GLN A 129 -13.86 -20.38 -11.02
C GLN A 129 -14.61 -19.69 -9.88
N VAL A 130 -14.28 -20.02 -8.62
CA VAL A 130 -14.93 -19.41 -7.46
C VAL A 130 -14.60 -17.93 -7.37
N LEU A 131 -13.35 -17.55 -7.62
CA LEU A 131 -12.93 -16.15 -7.71
C LEU A 131 -13.71 -15.41 -8.80
N LYS A 132 -13.79 -15.97 -10.01
CA LYS A 132 -14.54 -15.37 -11.13
C LYS A 132 -16.00 -15.15 -10.76
N HIS A 133 -16.67 -16.16 -10.21
CA HIS A 133 -18.06 -16.06 -9.79
C HIS A 133 -18.24 -15.00 -8.69
N ARG A 134 -17.32 -14.91 -7.73
CA ARG A 134 -17.39 -13.90 -6.67
C ARG A 134 -17.21 -12.49 -7.21
N CYS A 135 -16.26 -12.29 -8.13
CA CYS A 135 -16.07 -11.03 -8.82
C CYS A 135 -17.31 -10.63 -9.63
N ALA A 136 -17.90 -11.56 -10.39
CA ALA A 136 -19.13 -11.30 -11.14
C ALA A 136 -20.28 -10.87 -10.22
N TYR A 137 -20.46 -11.56 -9.09
CA TYR A 137 -21.46 -11.18 -8.07
C TYR A 137 -21.24 -9.76 -7.55
N LEU A 138 -20.01 -9.42 -7.13
CA LEU A 138 -19.70 -8.10 -6.57
C LEU A 138 -19.80 -6.98 -7.60
N ASN A 139 -19.57 -7.29 -8.87
CA ASN A 139 -19.70 -6.36 -9.99
C ASN A 139 -21.12 -6.27 -10.56
N ASN A 140 -22.10 -6.96 -9.95
CA ASN A 140 -23.49 -7.07 -10.46
C ASN A 140 -23.57 -7.56 -11.92
N SER A 141 -22.69 -8.49 -12.28
CA SER A 141 -22.56 -9.03 -13.64
C SER A 141 -22.77 -10.55 -13.69
N LEU A 142 -23.68 -11.05 -12.84
CA LEU A 142 -24.08 -12.46 -12.78
C LEU A 142 -25.11 -12.81 -13.86
#